data_AF-A0AAW7HCY3-F1
#
_entry.id   AF-A0AAW7HCY3-F1
#
_cell.length_a   1.000
_cell.length_b   1.000
_cell.length_c   1.000
_cell.angle_alpha   90.00
_cell.angle_beta   90.00
_cell.angle_gamma   90.00
#
_symmetry.space_group_name_H-M   'P 1'
#
loop_
_entity.id
_entity.type
_entity.pdbx_description
1 polymer ?
#
loop_
_entity_poly.entity_id
_entity_poly.type
_entity_poly.pdbx_seq_one_letter_code
_entity_poly.pdbx_strand_id
1 'polypeptide(L)'
;MSIALVLSEGSGTIFENKNRTSDAAPVMIGYMEFPLNKERSHKLKLEVAVWLKQKNGSNEKFYSLSVGGINASLFKEADKKEKGPDYAGSFGFNHEMRIAGWRKDGVDGGAPFISLSVTPKVRPVSQPSPAADAAAHANPAQDGLVDTGDPRFQF
;
A
#
# COMPACT_ATOMS: atom_id res chain seq x y z
N MET A 1 11.54 5.47 27.34
CA MET A 1 11.03 4.09 27.15
C MET A 1 10.23 4.08 25.86
N SER A 2 10.48 3.15 24.95
CA SER A 2 9.78 3.05 23.65
C SER A 2 9.21 1.64 23.47
N ILE A 3 8.14 1.54 22.69
CA ILE A 3 7.50 0.28 22.31
C ILE A 3 7.55 0.19 20.78
N ALA A 4 7.98 -0.96 20.27
CA ALA A 4 7.97 -1.27 18.84
C ALA A 4 6.89 -2.33 18.57
N LEU A 5 6.01 -2.05 17.61
CA LEU A 5 4.98 -2.99 17.15
C LEU A 5 5.29 -3.39 15.71
N VAL A 6 5.25 -4.69 15.42
CA VAL A 6 5.48 -5.24 14.08
C VAL A 6 4.15 -5.73 13.53
N LEU A 7 3.68 -5.12 12.43
CA LEU A 7 2.43 -5.48 11.76
C LEU A 7 2.74 -6.44 10.59
N SER A 8 2.50 -7.73 10.78
CA SER A 8 2.83 -8.78 9.79
C SER A 8 1.64 -9.24 8.95
N GLU A 9 0.43 -9.17 9.49
CA GLU A 9 -0.81 -9.49 8.78
C GLU A 9 -1.97 -8.78 9.48
N GLY A 10 -3.04 -8.53 8.73
CA GLY A 10 -4.22 -7.90 9.30
C GLY A 10 -5.48 -8.25 8.54
N SER A 11 -6.61 -8.11 9.21
CA SER A 11 -7.93 -8.28 8.59
C SER A 11 -8.81 -7.13 9.03
N GLY A 12 -9.68 -6.66 8.14
CA GLY A 12 -10.55 -5.54 8.44
C GLY A 12 -11.86 -5.60 7.72
N THR A 13 -12.70 -4.61 7.98
CA THR A 13 -13.96 -4.44 7.29
C THR A 13 -14.27 -2.96 7.19
N ILE A 14 -14.69 -2.53 6.01
CA ILE A 14 -15.17 -1.17 5.74
C ILE A 14 -16.60 -1.21 5.20
N PHE A 15 -17.38 -0.22 5.61
CA PHE A 15 -18.80 -0.07 5.32
C PHE A 15 -19.04 1.32 4.73
N GLU A 16 -20.11 1.45 3.95
CA GLU A 16 -20.57 2.76 3.50
C GLU A 16 -20.81 3.70 4.69
N ASN A 17 -20.28 4.92 4.59
CA ASN A 17 -20.49 5.94 5.61
C ASN A 17 -21.87 6.59 5.42
N LYS A 18 -22.88 6.04 6.10
CA LYS A 18 -24.26 6.57 6.05
C LYS A 18 -24.41 7.97 6.65
N ASN A 19 -23.45 8.41 7.48
CA ASN A 19 -23.47 9.71 8.13
C ASN A 19 -22.63 10.74 7.36
N ARG A 20 -22.42 10.54 6.05
CA ARG A 20 -21.63 11.46 5.23
C ARG A 20 -22.34 12.80 5.10
N THR A 21 -21.76 13.85 5.68
CA THR A 21 -22.33 15.20 5.72
C THR A 21 -21.73 16.16 4.67
N SER A 22 -20.61 15.78 4.04
CA SER A 22 -19.94 16.62 3.03
C SER A 22 -19.10 15.79 2.07
N ASP A 23 -18.62 16.43 1.00
CA ASP A 23 -17.73 15.76 0.05
C ASP A 23 -16.33 15.46 0.60
N ALA A 24 -15.90 16.21 1.61
CA ALA A 24 -14.64 15.96 2.31
C ALA A 24 -14.74 14.78 3.30
N ALA A 25 -15.93 14.40 3.73
CA ALA A 25 -16.14 13.27 4.62
C ALA A 25 -15.86 11.93 3.91
N PRO A 26 -15.32 10.93 4.62
CA PRO A 26 -14.99 9.64 4.04
C PRO A 26 -16.25 8.95 3.50
N VAL A 27 -16.12 8.31 2.34
CA VAL A 27 -17.20 7.54 1.69
C VAL A 27 -17.43 6.19 2.36
N MET A 28 -16.40 5.64 2.99
CA MET A 28 -16.51 4.42 3.79
C MET A 28 -15.70 4.58 5.08
N ILE A 29 -16.16 3.93 6.13
CA ILE A 29 -15.49 3.85 7.43
C ILE A 29 -15.46 2.41 7.92
N GLY A 30 -14.55 2.09 8.81
CA GLY A 30 -14.45 0.74 9.35
C GLY A 30 -13.27 0.58 10.27
N TYR A 31 -12.72 -0.64 10.29
CA TYR A 31 -11.60 -0.97 11.12
C TYR A 31 -10.71 -2.04 10.50
N MET A 32 -9.48 -2.11 10.99
CA MET A 32 -8.52 -3.17 10.73
C MET A 32 -7.96 -3.68 12.05
N GLU A 33 -7.79 -4.99 12.16
CA GLU A 33 -7.20 -5.67 13.29
C GLU A 33 -5.89 -6.32 12.87
N PHE A 34 -4.84 -6.08 13.66
CA PHE A 34 -3.52 -6.68 13.51
C PHE A 34 -3.22 -7.51 14.76
N PRO A 35 -3.03 -8.84 14.64
CA PRO A 35 -2.57 -9.65 15.76
C PRO A 35 -1.20 -9.16 16.26
N LEU A 36 -1.05 -9.10 17.58
CA LEU A 36 0.20 -8.69 18.23
C LEU A 36 1.06 -9.87 18.69
N ASN A 37 0.49 -11.07 18.68
CA ASN A 37 1.15 -12.32 19.04
C ASN A 37 0.70 -13.48 18.14
N LYS A 38 1.45 -14.58 18.18
CA LYS A 38 1.19 -15.78 17.35
C LYS A 38 -0.12 -16.46 17.72
N GLU A 39 -0.49 -16.39 18.99
CA GLU A 39 -1.73 -16.96 19.53
C GLU A 39 -2.96 -16.12 19.14
N ARG A 40 -2.75 -14.94 18.52
CA ARG A 40 -3.79 -13.98 18.08
C ARG A 40 -4.74 -13.54 19.20
N SER A 41 -4.32 -13.70 20.45
CA SER A 41 -5.12 -13.37 21.64
C SER A 41 -5.13 -11.87 21.94
N HIS A 42 -4.10 -11.15 21.48
CA HIS A 42 -4.05 -9.69 21.54
C HIS A 42 -4.03 -9.11 20.14
N LYS A 43 -4.80 -8.03 19.93
CA LYS A 43 -4.93 -7.38 18.64
C LYS A 43 -4.86 -5.87 18.79
N LEU A 44 -4.15 -5.22 17.88
CA LEU A 44 -4.24 -3.79 17.65
C LEU A 44 -5.38 -3.52 16.67
N LYS A 45 -6.40 -2.80 17.13
CA LYS A 45 -7.52 -2.37 16.28
C LYS A 45 -7.31 -0.91 15.89
N LEU A 46 -7.23 -0.65 14.59
CA LEU A 46 -7.08 0.67 14.00
C LEU A 46 -8.35 1.04 13.23
N GLU A 47 -8.80 2.28 13.37
CA GLU A 47 -9.92 2.81 12.59
C GLU A 47 -9.51 3.03 11.14
N VAL A 48 -10.44 2.84 10.22
CA VAL A 48 -10.25 3.03 8.78
C VAL A 48 -11.20 4.09 8.28
N ALA A 49 -10.67 5.06 7.55
CA ALA A 49 -11.43 6.02 6.78
C ALA A 49 -11.02 5.93 5.31
N VAL A 50 -12.01 6.03 4.40
CA VAL A 50 -11.79 5.84 2.97
C VAL A 50 -12.37 6.99 2.17
N TRP A 51 -11.61 7.47 1.20
CA TRP A 51 -12.03 8.47 0.22
C TRP A 51 -11.92 7.90 -1.18
N LEU A 52 -12.79 8.33 -2.08
CA LEU A 52 -12.66 8.03 -3.50
C LEU A 52 -11.81 9.12 -4.16
N LYS A 53 -10.69 8.74 -4.75
CA LYS A 53 -9.79 9.65 -5.49
C LYS A 53 -9.69 9.22 -6.94
N GLN A 54 -9.24 10.14 -7.78
CA GLN A 54 -8.92 9.88 -9.18
C GLN A 54 -7.40 9.96 -9.36
N LYS A 55 -6.83 9.04 -10.13
CA LYS A 55 -5.40 9.07 -10.44
C LYS A 55 -5.14 10.21 -11.44
N ASN A 56 -4.11 11.02 -11.17
CA ASN A 56 -3.78 12.15 -12.03
C ASN A 56 -3.49 11.67 -13.47
N GLY A 57 -4.13 12.31 -14.44
CA GLY A 57 -3.96 11.98 -15.86
C GLY A 57 -4.70 10.72 -16.32
N SER A 58 -5.55 10.09 -15.49
CA SER A 58 -6.44 9.02 -15.92
C SER A 58 -7.86 9.20 -15.37
N ASN A 59 -8.84 8.55 -15.99
CA ASN A 59 -10.21 8.46 -15.47
C ASN A 59 -10.37 7.34 -14.43
N GLU A 60 -9.26 6.74 -14.00
CA GLU A 60 -9.26 5.63 -13.06
C GLU A 60 -9.48 6.16 -11.63
N LYS A 61 -10.59 5.75 -11.03
CA LYS A 61 -10.90 6.04 -9.63
C LYS A 61 -10.39 4.91 -8.74
N PHE A 62 -9.89 5.27 -7.57
CA PHE A 62 -9.39 4.34 -6.58
C PHE A 62 -9.80 4.78 -5.17
N TYR A 63 -9.87 3.81 -4.26
CA TYR A 63 -10.09 4.10 -2.85
C TYR A 63 -8.74 4.41 -2.19
N SER A 64 -8.66 5.59 -1.58
CA SER A 64 -7.56 6.05 -0.73
C SER A 64 -7.98 5.81 0.72
N LEU A 65 -7.24 4.98 1.44
CA LEU A 65 -7.54 4.58 2.82
C LEU A 65 -6.52 5.22 3.77
N SER A 66 -7.00 5.61 4.95
CA SER A 66 -6.17 5.87 6.12
C SER A 66 -6.55 4.87 7.21
N VAL A 67 -5.59 4.08 7.67
CA VAL A 67 -5.75 3.05 8.69
C VAL A 67 -4.97 3.48 9.93
N GLY A 68 -5.64 4.08 10.91
CA GLY A 68 -4.98 4.68 12.07
C GLY A 68 -3.90 5.71 11.71
N GLY A 69 -4.06 6.41 10.58
CA GLY A 69 -3.06 7.35 10.03
C GLY A 69 -2.08 6.74 9.01
N ILE A 70 -2.05 5.41 8.84
CA ILE A 70 -1.20 4.75 7.85
C ILE A 70 -1.91 4.72 6.50
N ASN A 71 -1.21 5.13 5.44
CA ASN A 71 -1.78 5.19 4.10
C ASN A 71 -1.99 3.80 3.49
N ALA A 72 -3.10 3.63 2.79
CA ALA A 72 -3.38 2.49 1.93
C ALA A 72 -4.14 2.91 0.66
N SER A 73 -4.12 2.03 -0.33
CA SER A 73 -4.84 2.20 -1.59
C SER A 73 -5.49 0.90 -2.02
N LEU A 74 -6.67 1.01 -2.61
CA LEU A 74 -7.41 -0.09 -3.23
C LEU A 74 -7.90 0.34 -4.62
N PHE A 75 -7.51 -0.44 -5.62
CA PHE A 75 -7.91 -0.31 -7.01
C PHE A 75 -8.86 -1.44 -7.34
N LYS A 76 -9.86 -1.18 -8.19
CA LYS A 76 -10.75 -2.23 -8.65
C LYS A 76 -9.98 -3.17 -9.59
N GLU A 77 -10.02 -4.46 -9.32
CA GLU A 77 -9.36 -5.44 -10.18
C GLU A 77 -10.10 -5.54 -11.52
N ALA A 78 -9.36 -5.37 -12.63
CA ALA A 78 -9.90 -5.51 -13.98
C ALA A 78 -10.13 -6.98 -14.35
N ASP A 79 -9.17 -7.84 -14.00
CA ASP A 79 -9.16 -9.27 -14.33
C ASP A 79 -9.44 -10.13 -13.09
N LYS A 80 -10.64 -9.94 -12.51
CA LYS A 80 -11.04 -10.69 -11.32
C LYS A 80 -11.10 -12.19 -11.63
N LYS A 81 -10.20 -12.95 -10.97
CA LYS A 81 -10.27 -14.42 -10.95
C LYS A 81 -11.51 -14.89 -10.16
N GLU A 82 -12.01 -16.09 -10.42
CA GLU A 82 -13.28 -16.63 -9.89
C GLU A 82 -13.41 -16.60 -8.34
N LYS A 83 -12.30 -16.48 -7.60
CA LYS A 83 -12.27 -16.25 -6.13
C LYS A 83 -11.29 -15.14 -5.71
N GLY A 84 -10.82 -14.35 -6.66
CA GLY A 84 -9.90 -13.25 -6.44
C GLY A 84 -10.57 -12.08 -5.71
N PRO A 85 -9.76 -11.16 -5.16
CA PRO A 85 -10.30 -9.94 -4.57
C PRO A 85 -10.98 -9.08 -5.64
N ASP A 86 -11.99 -8.32 -5.23
CA ASP A 86 -12.61 -7.27 -6.06
C ASP A 86 -11.72 -6.04 -6.16
N TYR A 87 -10.89 -5.84 -5.13
CA TYR A 87 -9.97 -4.73 -5.03
C TYR A 87 -8.60 -5.19 -4.56
N ALA A 88 -7.54 -4.68 -5.15
CA ALA A 88 -6.20 -4.88 -4.63
C ALA A 88 -5.42 -3.57 -4.57
N GLY A 89 -4.38 -3.55 -3.75
CA GLY A 89 -3.46 -2.44 -3.70
C GLY A 89 -2.40 -2.61 -2.64
N SER A 90 -2.05 -1.51 -1.99
CA SER A 90 -0.93 -1.45 -1.07
C SER A 90 -1.29 -0.84 0.27
N PHE A 91 -0.58 -1.28 1.31
CA PHE A 91 -0.68 -0.76 2.67
C PHE A 91 0.74 -0.55 3.23
N GLY A 92 0.90 0.50 4.02
CA GLY A 92 2.17 0.83 4.67
C GLY A 92 2.78 2.13 4.17
N PHE A 93 3.70 2.70 4.96
CA PHE A 93 4.32 4.00 4.67
C PHE A 93 5.12 3.99 3.37
N ASN A 94 5.75 2.86 3.06
CA ASN A 94 6.51 2.61 1.84
C ASN A 94 5.84 1.56 0.96
N HIS A 95 4.52 1.37 1.12
CA HIS A 95 3.73 0.39 0.38
C HIS A 95 4.28 -1.05 0.53
N GLU A 96 4.82 -1.41 1.69
CA GLU A 96 5.50 -2.69 1.93
C GLU A 96 4.55 -3.89 2.00
N MET A 97 3.27 -3.67 2.30
CA MET A 97 2.25 -4.73 2.38
C MET A 97 1.30 -4.69 1.18
N ARG A 98 0.69 -5.84 0.87
CA ARG A 98 -0.46 -5.93 -0.02
C ARG A 98 -1.72 -5.80 0.80
N ILE A 99 -2.70 -5.06 0.30
CA ILE A 99 -4.07 -5.06 0.80
C ILE A 99 -4.99 -5.57 -0.30
N ALA A 100 -5.93 -6.42 0.08
CA ALA A 100 -6.93 -6.99 -0.79
C ALA A 100 -8.32 -6.80 -0.18
N GLY A 101 -9.31 -6.54 -1.02
CA GLY A 101 -10.69 -6.26 -0.64
C GLY A 101 -11.67 -7.15 -1.40
N TRP A 102 -12.59 -7.79 -0.68
CA TRP A 102 -13.70 -8.55 -1.25
C TRP A 102 -15.00 -7.86 -0.88
N ARG A 103 -15.78 -7.49 -1.89
CA ARG A 103 -17.14 -7.01 -1.67
C ARG A 103 -18.00 -8.19 -1.26
N LYS A 104 -18.68 -8.05 -0.14
CA LYS A 104 -19.59 -9.05 0.41
C LYS A 104 -20.95 -8.41 0.65
N ASP A 105 -21.99 -9.19 0.40
CA ASP A 105 -23.33 -8.84 0.85
C ASP A 105 -23.40 -9.02 2.37
N GLY A 106 -24.22 -8.22 3.03
CA GLY A 106 -24.45 -8.39 4.46
C GLY A 106 -25.24 -9.67 4.73
N VAL A 107 -24.96 -10.30 5.87
CA VAL A 107 -25.72 -11.47 6.35
C VAL A 107 -27.07 -10.99 6.88
N ASP A 108 -28.13 -11.76 6.64
CA ASP A 108 -29.50 -11.51 7.16
C ASP A 108 -30.05 -10.09 6.86
N GLY A 109 -29.79 -9.58 5.66
CA GLY A 109 -30.23 -8.24 5.25
C GLY A 109 -29.34 -7.10 5.76
N GLY A 110 -28.17 -7.42 6.32
CA GLY A 110 -27.14 -6.46 6.66
C GLY A 110 -26.67 -5.64 5.46
N ALA A 111 -26.10 -4.46 5.72
CA ALA A 111 -25.55 -3.62 4.66
C ALA A 111 -24.34 -4.31 3.98
N PRO A 112 -24.19 -4.18 2.65
CA PRO A 112 -22.98 -4.63 1.96
C PRO A 112 -21.72 -3.99 2.54
N PHE A 113 -20.62 -4.73 2.48
CA PHE A 113 -19.34 -4.29 3.04
C PHE A 113 -18.17 -4.79 2.20
N ILE A 114 -16.97 -4.23 2.43
CA ILE A 114 -15.73 -4.76 1.87
C ILE A 114 -14.90 -5.36 3.00
N SER A 115 -14.66 -6.67 2.91
CA SER A 115 -13.75 -7.41 3.77
C SER A 115 -12.32 -7.15 3.30
N LEU A 116 -11.43 -6.77 4.22
CA LEU A 116 -10.04 -6.44 3.93
C LEU A 116 -9.10 -7.52 4.47
N SER A 117 -8.04 -7.79 3.74
CA SER A 117 -6.90 -8.61 4.17
C SER A 117 -5.61 -7.88 3.84
N VAL A 118 -4.67 -7.85 4.79
CA VAL A 118 -3.33 -7.31 4.62
C VAL A 118 -2.31 -8.40 4.86
N THR A 119 -1.40 -8.55 3.90
CA THR A 119 -0.33 -9.54 3.94
C THR A 119 0.98 -8.92 3.45
N PRO A 120 2.15 -9.43 3.85
CA PRO A 120 3.42 -8.93 3.34
C PRO A 120 3.48 -9.05 1.81
N LYS A 121 4.11 -8.08 1.14
CA LYS A 121 4.53 -8.30 -0.25
C LYS A 121 5.61 -9.37 -0.23
N VAL A 122 5.28 -10.56 -0.75
CA VAL A 122 6.31 -11.54 -1.07
C VAL A 122 7.19 -10.91 -2.16
N ARG A 123 8.37 -10.43 -1.78
CA ARG A 123 9.41 -10.09 -2.75
C ARG A 123 9.83 -11.41 -3.38
N PRO A 124 9.87 -11.53 -4.73
CA PRO A 124 10.57 -12.64 -5.34
C PRO A 124 12.00 -12.66 -4.76
N VAL A 125 12.49 -13.85 -4.37
CA VAL A 125 13.84 -14.06 -3.79
C VAL A 125 14.97 -13.72 -4.78
N SER A 126 14.66 -13.14 -5.93
CA SER A 126 15.60 -12.88 -7.02
C SER A 126 15.44 -11.46 -7.56
N GLN A 127 15.57 -10.45 -6.70
CA GLN A 127 15.98 -9.13 -7.15
C GLN A 127 16.92 -8.55 -6.09
N PRO A 128 18.23 -8.44 -6.39
CA PRO A 128 19.13 -7.68 -5.55
C PRO A 128 18.57 -6.26 -5.43
N SER A 129 18.42 -5.78 -4.20
CA SER A 129 18.27 -4.35 -3.96
C SER A 129 19.41 -3.63 -4.66
N PRO A 130 19.18 -2.53 -5.41
CA PRO A 130 20.28 -1.66 -5.80
C PRO A 130 20.91 -1.17 -4.50
N ALA A 131 22.12 -1.62 -4.21
CA ALA A 131 22.89 -1.11 -3.10
C ALA A 131 23.14 0.38 -3.38
N ALA A 132 22.63 1.24 -2.51
CA ALA A 132 23.10 2.60 -2.42
C ALA A 132 24.46 2.60 -1.71
N ASP A 133 25.41 3.22 -2.40
CA ASP A 133 26.64 3.86 -1.92
C ASP A 133 28.01 3.17 -2.00
N ALA A 134 28.93 4.03 -2.47
CA ALA A 134 30.37 4.12 -2.22
C ALA A 134 31.33 3.30 -3.11
N ALA A 135 31.71 3.98 -4.20
CA ALA A 135 33.09 4.30 -4.60
C ALA A 135 34.27 3.34 -4.30
N ALA A 136 35.09 3.21 -5.35
CA ALA A 136 36.53 2.93 -5.37
C ALA A 136 36.98 1.46 -5.47
N HIS A 137 37.30 1.03 -6.69
CA HIS A 137 38.66 0.74 -7.18
C HIS A 137 38.63 -0.24 -8.35
N ALA A 138 38.74 0.29 -9.58
CA ALA A 138 39.18 -0.48 -10.74
C ALA A 138 40.72 -0.37 -10.85
N ASN A 139 41.34 -1.50 -11.17
CA ASN A 139 42.79 -1.75 -11.27
C ASN A 139 43.56 -0.78 -12.19
N PRO A 140 44.89 -0.63 -11.99
CA PRO A 140 45.71 0.30 -12.74
C PRO A 140 46.32 -0.26 -14.05
N ALA A 141 46.87 0.68 -14.83
CA ALA A 141 47.72 0.58 -16.04
C ALA A 141 46.96 0.51 -17.38
N GLN A 142 47.23 1.34 -18.40
CA GLN A 142 48.43 2.11 -18.73
C GLN A 142 48.12 3.20 -19.78
N ASP A 143 48.92 4.27 -19.75
CA ASP A 143 49.04 5.45 -20.62
C ASP A 143 48.29 5.52 -21.96
N GLY A 144 47.49 6.59 -22.11
CA GLY A 144 46.95 7.04 -23.40
C GLY A 144 46.21 8.36 -23.25
N LEU A 145 46.77 9.40 -23.86
CA LEU A 145 46.26 10.77 -23.98
C LEU A 145 44.73 10.81 -24.19
N VAL A 146 43.97 11.42 -23.26
CA VAL A 146 42.52 11.62 -23.40
C VAL A 146 42.23 13.08 -23.73
N ASP A 147 41.73 13.26 -24.95
CA ASP A 147 41.21 14.50 -25.54
C ASP A 147 40.05 15.06 -24.71
N THR A 148 40.29 16.16 -23.99
CA THR A 148 39.24 16.91 -23.29
C THR A 148 38.50 17.79 -24.29
N GLY A 149 37.60 17.17 -25.06
CA GLY A 149 36.60 17.85 -25.87
C GLY A 149 35.62 18.62 -24.97
N ASP A 150 35.87 19.91 -24.82
CA ASP A 150 35.06 20.88 -24.08
C ASP A 150 33.82 21.28 -24.91
N PRO A 151 32.57 20.97 -24.51
CA PRO A 151 31.40 21.56 -25.14
C PRO A 151 31.20 22.98 -24.56
N ARG A 152 31.71 23.97 -25.28
CA ARG A 152 31.40 25.39 -25.06
C ARG A 152 29.89 25.62 -25.08
N PHE A 153 29.31 26.03 -23.96
CA PHE A 153 28.02 26.72 -23.94
C PHE A 153 28.28 28.23 -24.06
N GLN A 154 27.84 28.85 -25.16
CA GLN A 154 27.72 30.30 -25.25
C GLN A 154 26.31 30.71 -24.79
N PHE A 155 26.24 31.70 -23.90
CA PHE A 155 25.02 32.35 -23.44
C PHE A 155 24.51 33.37 -24.45
#